data_AF-A0A960MNS7-F1
#
_entry.id   AF-A0A960MNS7-F1
#
_cell.length_a   1.000
_cell.length_b   1.000
_cell.length_c   1.000
_cell.angle_alpha   90.00
_cell.angle_beta   90.00
_cell.angle_gamma   90.00
#
_symmetry.space_group_name_H-M   'P 1'
#
loop_
_entity.id
_entity.type
_entity.pdbx_description
1 polymer ?
#
loop_
_entity_poly.entity_id
_entity_poly.type
_entity_poly.pdbx_seq_one_letter_code
_entity_poly.pdbx_strand_id
1 'polypeptide(L)'
;MKLKSIKKNQGMTLIEITLVIAVLLGLISVLFIGVGAYKKGSDRAKCILTITSVQKAVRSYANLNADDPALTVGKTTLVGAGLMFEDEPLCPSGGTYTWPTAFPAVGAAYLSCDFAGHVPNDVTGW
;
A
#
# COMPACT_ATOMS: atom_id res chain seq x y z
N MET A 1 -53.70 -48.02 -22.77
CA MET A 1 -53.11 -46.89 -23.53
C MET A 1 -52.17 -46.13 -22.59
N LYS A 2 -50.84 -46.27 -22.74
CA LYS A 2 -49.86 -45.65 -21.84
C LYS A 2 -49.55 -44.22 -22.33
N LEU A 3 -49.89 -43.21 -21.54
CA LEU A 3 -49.57 -41.81 -21.84
C LEU A 3 -48.10 -41.54 -21.51
N LYS A 4 -47.35 -41.09 -22.52
CA LYS A 4 -45.94 -40.76 -22.41
C LYS A 4 -45.81 -39.38 -21.74
N SER A 5 -45.31 -39.35 -20.50
CA SER A 5 -45.05 -38.11 -19.76
C SER A 5 -43.98 -37.29 -20.48
N ILE A 6 -44.36 -36.17 -21.08
CA ILE A 6 -43.43 -35.19 -21.65
C ILE A 6 -42.75 -34.49 -20.47
N LYS A 7 -41.47 -34.78 -20.23
CA LYS A 7 -40.67 -34.01 -19.26
C LYS A 7 -40.56 -32.57 -19.77
N LYS A 8 -41.18 -31.63 -19.06
CA LYS A 8 -41.10 -30.20 -19.34
C LYS A 8 -39.75 -29.71 -18.83
N ASN A 9 -38.75 -29.59 -19.71
CA ASN A 9 -37.51 -28.90 -19.37
C ASN A 9 -37.87 -27.45 -19.08
N GLN A 10 -37.78 -27.04 -17.81
CA GLN A 10 -37.96 -25.65 -17.41
C GLN A 10 -36.75 -24.86 -17.92
N GLY A 11 -36.89 -24.21 -19.09
CA GLY A 11 -35.92 -23.23 -19.55
C GLY A 11 -36.02 -21.97 -18.69
N MET A 12 -34.88 -21.41 -18.28
CA MET A 12 -34.84 -20.08 -17.68
C MET A 12 -35.56 -19.07 -18.58
N THR A 13 -36.32 -18.17 -17.97
CA THR A 13 -37.05 -17.17 -18.74
C THR A 13 -36.10 -16.10 -19.27
N LEU A 14 -36.38 -15.57 -20.45
CA LEU A 14 -35.55 -14.52 -21.09
C LEU A 14 -35.44 -13.27 -20.19
N ILE A 15 -36.50 -12.98 -19.43
CA ILE A 15 -36.54 -11.87 -18.47
C ILE A 15 -35.65 -12.09 -17.24
N GLU A 16 -35.51 -13.34 -16.78
CA GLU A 16 -34.65 -13.69 -15.65
C GLU A 16 -33.18 -13.53 -16.01
N ILE A 17 -32.79 -13.93 -17.23
CA ILE A 17 -31.43 -13.76 -17.72
C ILE A 17 -31.12 -12.27 -17.94
N THR A 18 -32.03 -11.49 -18.53
CA THR A 18 -31.78 -10.05 -18.73
C THR A 18 -31.72 -9.27 -17.43
N LEU A 19 -32.56 -9.61 -16.45
CA LEU A 19 -32.52 -9.00 -15.11
C LEU A 19 -31.21 -9.32 -14.40
N VAL A 20 -30.77 -10.57 -14.44
CA VAL A 20 -29.50 -10.99 -13.82
C VAL A 20 -28.32 -10.24 -14.46
N ILE A 21 -28.25 -10.18 -15.79
CA ILE A 21 -27.18 -9.45 -16.48
C ILE A 21 -27.21 -7.96 -16.14
N ALA A 22 -28.38 -7.33 -16.12
CA ALA A 22 -28.52 -5.93 -15.75
C ALA A 22 -28.02 -5.65 -14.32
N VAL A 23 -28.37 -6.50 -13.36
CA VAL A 23 -27.89 -6.39 -11.97
C VAL A 23 -26.38 -6.61 -11.88
N LEU A 24 -25.84 -7.64 -12.53
CA LEU A 24 -24.41 -7.93 -12.51
C LEU A 24 -23.59 -6.77 -13.10
N LEU A 25 -23.99 -6.23 -14.25
CA LEU A 25 -23.32 -5.07 -14.85
C LEU A 25 -23.44 -3.83 -13.97
N GLY A 26 -24.59 -3.63 -13.31
CA GLY A 26 -24.78 -2.57 -12.33
C GLY A 26 -23.80 -2.67 -11.17
N LEU A 27 -23.64 -3.85 -10.56
CA LEU A 27 -22.72 -4.07 -9.45
C LEU A 27 -21.24 -3.92 -9.86
N ILE A 28 -20.89 -4.43 -11.04
CA ILE A 28 -19.54 -4.30 -11.60
C ILE A 28 -19.18 -2.82 -11.80
N SER A 29 -20.13 -1.99 -12.26
CA SER A 29 -19.90 -0.57 -12.49
C SER A 29 -19.51 0.20 -11.20
N VAL A 30 -20.20 -0.09 -10.09
CA VAL A 30 -19.92 0.52 -8.78
C VAL A 30 -18.57 0.07 -8.22
N LEU A 31 -18.21 -1.21 -8.44
CA LEU A 31 -16.94 -1.77 -7.98
C LEU A 31 -15.74 -1.01 -8.57
N PHE A 32 -15.76 -0.69 -9.87
CA PHE A 32 -14.63 0.01 -10.51
C PHE A 32 -14.35 1.38 -9.89
N ILE A 33 -15.40 2.12 -9.53
CA ILE A 33 -15.27 3.42 -8.86
C ILE A 33 -14.65 3.22 -7.46
N GLY A 34 -15.13 2.21 -6.72
CA GLY A 34 -14.62 1.89 -5.38
C GLY A 34 -13.15 1.47 -5.38
N VAL A 35 -12.72 0.63 -6.33
CA VAL A 35 -11.35 0.12 -6.41
C VAL A 35 -10.33 1.24 -6.65
N GLY A 36 -10.65 2.24 -7.47
CA GLY A 36 -9.74 3.36 -7.73
C GLY A 36 -9.44 4.19 -6.48
N ALA A 37 -10.48 4.56 -5.73
CA ALA A 37 -10.35 5.31 -4.48
C ALA A 37 -9.62 4.50 -3.40
N TYR A 38 -9.97 3.21 -3.28
CA TYR A 38 -9.31 2.29 -2.35
C TYR A 38 -7.82 2.14 -2.67
N LYS A 39 -7.46 1.95 -3.95
CA LYS A 39 -6.05 1.84 -4.36
C LYS A 39 -5.25 3.08 -3.98
N LYS A 40 -5.76 4.28 -4.27
CA LYS A 40 -5.08 5.53 -3.90
C LYS A 40 -4.87 5.66 -2.39
N GLY A 41 -5.88 5.31 -1.59
CA GLY A 41 -5.76 5.29 -0.13
C GLY A 41 -4.75 4.26 0.38
N SER A 42 -4.77 3.05 -0.20
CA SER A 42 -3.85 1.97 0.14
C SER A 42 -2.40 2.33 -0.19
N ASP A 43 -2.17 2.93 -1.36
CA ASP A 43 -0.83 3.33 -1.81
C ASP A 43 -0.26 4.44 -0.91
N ARG A 44 -1.08 5.42 -0.52
CA ARG A 44 -0.71 6.44 0.48
C ARG A 44 -0.32 5.82 1.81
N ALA A 45 -1.16 4.91 2.34
CA ALA A 45 -0.92 4.27 3.62
C ALA A 45 0.37 3.43 3.60
N LYS A 46 0.59 2.66 2.53
CA LYS A 46 1.83 1.89 2.33
C LYS A 46 3.05 2.81 2.30
N CYS A 47 2.98 3.93 1.58
CA CYS A 47 4.09 4.88 1.52
C CYS A 47 4.43 5.46 2.92
N ILE A 48 3.41 5.88 3.68
CA ILE A 48 3.61 6.40 5.04
C ILE A 48 4.16 5.30 5.97
N LEU A 49 3.67 4.06 5.85
CA LEU A 49 4.19 2.93 6.61
C LEU A 49 5.68 2.70 6.33
N THR A 50 6.10 2.74 5.06
CA THR A 50 7.52 2.69 4.69
C THR A 50 8.32 3.78 5.39
N ILE A 51 7.87 5.04 5.35
CA ILE A 51 8.54 6.17 6.04
C ILE A 51 8.68 5.87 7.54
N THR A 52 7.62 5.39 8.19
CA THR A 52 7.66 5.07 9.62
C THR A 52 8.57 3.88 9.95
N SER A 53 8.63 2.88 9.07
CA SER A 53 9.50 1.72 9.23
C SER A 53 10.96 2.14 9.12
N VAL A 54 11.29 3.01 8.16
CA VAL A 54 12.65 3.56 8.03
C VAL A 54 13.00 4.43 9.25
N GLN A 55 12.09 5.27 9.76
CA GLN A 55 12.33 6.03 10.99
C GLN A 55 12.69 5.11 12.18
N LYS A 56 11.97 3.99 12.32
CA LYS A 56 12.25 2.99 13.36
C LYS A 56 13.60 2.30 13.14
N ALA A 57 13.93 1.97 11.89
CA ALA A 57 15.22 1.37 11.54
C ALA A 57 16.39 2.31 11.85
N VAL A 58 16.27 3.60 11.53
CA VAL A 58 17.28 4.64 11.85
C VAL A 58 17.52 4.70 13.35
N ARG A 59 16.45 4.71 14.16
CA ARG A 59 16.56 4.73 15.63
C ARG A 59 17.16 3.43 16.19
N SER A 60 16.79 2.29 15.62
CA SER A 60 17.37 0.99 15.97
C SER A 60 18.87 0.97 15.65
N TYR A 61 19.26 1.47 14.48
CA TYR A 61 20.65 1.57 14.05
C TYR A 61 21.47 2.47 14.99
N ALA A 62 20.93 3.63 15.38
CA ALA A 62 21.55 4.51 16.37
C ALA A 62 21.75 3.80 17.72
N ASN A 63 20.75 3.05 18.18
CA ASN A 63 20.82 2.34 19.45
C ASN A 63 21.83 1.18 19.44
N LEU A 64 21.99 0.48 18.31
CA LEU A 64 22.95 -0.61 18.17
C LEU A 64 24.41 -0.14 18.05
N ASN A 65 24.63 1.10 17.62
CA ASN A 65 25.96 1.67 17.37
C ASN A 65 26.23 2.90 18.27
N ALA A 66 25.62 2.94 19.46
CA ALA A 66 25.62 4.10 20.34
C ALA A 66 27.01 4.56 20.80
N ASP A 67 28.03 3.69 20.69
CA ASP A 67 29.41 3.98 21.11
C ASP A 67 30.23 4.73 20.05
N ASP A 68 29.72 4.91 18.82
CA ASP A 68 30.41 5.62 17.75
C ASP A 68 30.04 7.12 17.72
N PRO A 69 30.94 8.03 18.13
CA PRO A 69 30.68 9.47 18.10
C PRO A 69 30.64 10.07 16.69
N ALA A 70 31.10 9.33 15.67
CA ALA A 70 31.08 9.73 14.27
C ALA A 70 29.97 9.02 13.47
N LEU A 71 29.01 8.39 14.15
CA LEU A 71 27.93 7.64 13.50
C LEU A 71 27.15 8.53 12.53
N THR A 72 27.05 8.06 11.29
CA THR A 72 26.22 8.69 10.24
C THR A 72 25.18 7.69 9.77
N VAL A 73 24.08 8.19 9.22
CA VAL A 73 23.01 7.34 8.69
C VAL A 73 22.67 7.78 7.29
N GLY A 74 22.83 6.86 6.35
CA GLY A 74 22.52 7.06 4.94
C GLY A 74 21.85 5.83 4.35
N LYS A 75 21.36 5.94 3.12
CA LYS A 75 20.70 4.84 2.40
C LYS A 75 21.52 3.54 2.44
N THR A 76 22.81 3.59 2.12
CA THR A 76 23.70 2.41 2.07
C THR A 76 23.98 1.78 3.43
N THR A 77 23.70 2.47 4.53
CA THR A 77 23.84 1.93 5.89
C THR A 77 22.59 1.16 6.35
N LEU A 78 21.44 1.45 5.74
CA LEU A 78 20.15 0.88 6.11
C LEU A 78 19.65 -0.14 5.08
N VAL A 79 20.04 0.00 3.82
CA VAL A 79 19.52 -0.75 2.68
C VAL A 79 20.64 -1.55 2.01
N GLY A 80 20.46 -2.87 1.93
CA GLY A 80 21.39 -3.81 1.30
C GLY A 80 21.35 -5.17 2.01
N ALA A 81 22.03 -6.15 1.41
CA ALA A 81 22.05 -7.52 1.92
C ALA A 81 22.52 -7.59 3.39
N GLY A 82 21.67 -8.10 4.28
CA GLY A 82 21.95 -8.24 5.71
C GLY A 82 21.88 -6.94 6.52
N LEU A 83 21.34 -5.86 5.95
CA LEU A 83 21.07 -4.60 6.64
C LEU A 83 19.61 -4.54 7.13
N MET A 84 19.18 -3.38 7.62
CA MET A 84 17.82 -3.19 8.18
C MET A 84 16.72 -3.42 7.13
N PHE A 85 17.04 -3.16 5.87
CA PHE A 85 16.21 -3.48 4.71
C PHE A 85 17.07 -4.20 3.68
N GLU A 86 16.65 -5.37 3.23
CA GLU A 86 17.36 -6.12 2.19
C GLU A 86 17.32 -5.39 0.83
N ASP A 87 16.15 -4.83 0.51
CA ASP A 87 15.89 -4.14 -0.75
C ASP A 87 15.47 -2.68 -0.53
N GLU A 88 15.75 -1.83 -1.51
CA GLU A 88 15.30 -0.44 -1.49
C GLU A 88 13.78 -0.37 -1.58
N PRO A 89 13.11 0.28 -0.61
CA PRO A 89 11.67 0.44 -0.70
C PRO A 89 11.29 1.44 -1.79
N LEU A 90 10.24 1.13 -2.54
CA LEU A 90 9.70 1.97 -3.60
C LEU A 90 8.31 2.50 -3.22
N CYS A 91 8.00 3.73 -3.62
CA CYS A 91 6.65 4.25 -3.44
C CYS A 91 5.70 3.55 -4.42
N PRO A 92 4.59 2.95 -3.96
CA PRO A 92 3.66 2.22 -4.83
C PRO A 92 2.93 3.11 -5.85
N SER A 93 2.96 4.44 -5.67
CA SER A 93 2.43 5.42 -6.61
C SER A 93 3.48 6.01 -7.55
N GLY A 94 4.72 5.51 -7.52
CA GLY A 94 5.81 5.96 -8.39
C GLY A 94 6.57 7.19 -7.89
N GLY A 95 6.39 7.57 -6.63
CA GLY A 95 7.21 8.60 -6.00
C GLY A 95 8.63 8.14 -5.67
N THR A 96 9.54 9.10 -5.52
CA THR A 96 10.92 8.87 -5.09
C THR A 96 11.09 9.23 -3.63
N TYR A 97 11.82 8.39 -2.90
CA TYR A 97 12.20 8.69 -1.51
C TYR A 97 13.52 9.46 -1.44
N THR A 98 13.54 10.50 -0.63
CA THR A 98 14.76 11.28 -0.35
C THR A 98 15.39 10.79 0.95
N TRP A 99 16.68 10.44 0.90
CA TRP A 99 17.45 9.87 2.00
C TRP A 99 18.50 10.86 2.51
N PRO A 100 18.32 11.47 3.70
CA PRO A 100 19.35 12.28 4.34
C PRO A 100 20.57 11.43 4.76
N THR A 101 21.70 12.10 4.97
CA THR A 101 22.95 11.49 5.47
C THR A 101 23.17 11.70 6.97
N ALA A 102 22.21 12.30 7.66
CA ALA A 102 22.26 12.61 9.08
C ALA A 102 20.97 12.19 9.78
N PHE A 103 21.06 11.96 11.09
CA PHE A 103 19.89 11.69 11.92
C PHE A 103 18.95 12.90 11.91
N PRO A 104 17.62 12.68 11.82
CA PRO A 104 16.68 13.78 11.86
C PRO A 104 16.65 14.40 13.28
N ALA A 105 16.32 15.68 13.36
CA ALA A 105 15.93 16.27 14.64
C ALA A 105 14.65 15.61 15.15
N VAL A 106 14.43 15.61 16.48
CA VAL A 106 13.16 15.11 17.03
C VAL A 106 12.00 15.96 16.50
N GLY A 107 10.91 15.29 16.13
CA GLY A 107 9.80 15.91 15.42
C GLY A 107 9.99 16.01 13.90
N ALA A 108 11.03 15.40 13.30
CA ALA A 108 11.24 15.37 11.87
C ALA A 108 11.31 13.93 11.32
N ALA A 109 10.67 13.71 10.16
CA ALA A 109 10.80 12.45 9.45
C ALA A 109 12.17 12.36 8.77
N TYR A 110 12.85 11.22 8.94
CA TYR A 110 14.09 10.94 8.21
C TYR A 110 13.85 10.80 6.71
N LEU A 111 12.83 10.04 6.31
CA LEU A 111 12.52 9.78 4.91
C LEU A 111 11.36 10.66 4.45
N SER A 112 11.46 11.25 3.26
CA SER A 112 10.36 11.98 2.61
C SER A 112 10.07 11.42 1.23
N CYS A 113 8.81 11.48 0.79
CA CYS A 113 8.36 11.09 -0.55
C CYS A 113 7.91 12.35 -1.31
N ASP A 114 8.27 12.44 -2.58
CA ASP A 114 7.87 13.54 -3.48
C ASP A 114 6.42 13.45 -3.98
N PHE A 115 5.76 12.30 -3.80
CA PHE A 115 4.41 12.09 -4.30
C PHE A 115 3.38 12.88 -3.47
N ALA A 116 2.51 13.64 -4.16
CA ALA A 116 1.55 14.51 -3.51
C ALA A 116 0.62 13.76 -2.54
N GLY A 117 0.56 14.23 -1.30
CA GLY A 117 -0.26 13.65 -0.23
C GLY A 117 0.36 12.42 0.46
N HIS A 118 1.55 11.98 0.04
CA HIS A 118 2.29 10.89 0.69
C HIS A 118 3.22 11.41 1.79
N VAL A 119 2.64 12.22 2.68
CA VAL A 119 3.33 12.82 3.83
C VAL A 119 2.62 12.36 5.10
N PRO A 120 3.35 11.98 6.15
CA PRO A 120 2.74 11.72 7.46
C PRO A 120 1.98 12.94 7.97
N ASN A 121 0.82 12.72 8.60
CA ASN A 121 0.00 13.83 9.12
C ASN A 121 0.62 14.46 10.38
N ASP A 122 1.34 13.68 11.18
CA ASP A 122 2.00 14.13 12.41
C ASP A 122 3.28 13.31 12.63
N VAL A 123 4.34 14.01 13.03
CA VAL A 123 5.68 13.49 13.30
C VAL A 123 6.21 13.94 14.66
N THR A 124 5.40 14.60 15.49
CA THR A 124 5.82 15.21 16.76
C THR A 124 6.43 14.21 17.74
N GLY A 125 5.97 12.95 17.71
CA GLY A 125 6.52 11.86 18.55
C GLY A 125 7.75 11.15 17.97
N TRP A 126 8.31 11.64 16.85
CA TRP A 126 9.38 10.98 16.12
C TRP A 126 10.78 11.53 16.39
#